data_AF-A0A920HW29-F1
#
_entry.id   AF-A0A920HW29-F1
#
_cell.length_a   1.000
_cell.length_b   1.000
_cell.length_c   1.000
_cell.angle_alpha   90.00
_cell.angle_beta   90.00
_cell.angle_gamma   90.00
#
_symmetry.space_group_name_H-M   'P 1'
#
loop_
_entity.id
_entity.type
_entity.pdbx_description
1 polymer ?
#
loop_
_entity_poly.entity_id
_entity_poly.type
_entity_poly.pdbx_seq_one_letter_code
_entity_poly.pdbx_strand_id
1 'polypeptide(L)'
;MVDMQNETVSGSGVYVAGSFNGWSSNINPMSDVDGDQVYEVTLNLSTNSGYEFKFINGSSWENNLSGSCANNFGGGPNRWLSVGSNNQVEPAYQFGSCNVVVFYGCTDPLANNYNSNATNDDGSCDYTVFGCRSVSK
;
A
#
# COMPACT_ATOMS: atom_id res chain seq x y z
N MET A 1 -0.41 -0.39 -1.40
CA MET A 1 -1.53 0.47 -0.91
C MET A 1 -1.60 1.73 -1.77
N VAL A 2 -2.64 2.56 -1.68
CA VAL A 2 -2.71 3.86 -2.38
C VAL A 2 -3.12 4.98 -1.44
N ASP A 3 -2.30 6.03 -1.37
CA ASP A 3 -2.59 7.27 -0.64
C ASP A 3 -3.50 8.18 -1.48
N MET A 4 -4.67 8.48 -0.92
CA MET A 4 -5.70 9.31 -1.53
C MET A 4 -5.83 10.69 -0.87
N GLN A 5 -4.95 11.08 0.06
CA GLN A 5 -5.09 12.33 0.84
C GLN A 5 -5.14 13.62 -0.01
N ASN A 6 -4.59 13.58 -1.23
CA ASN A 6 -4.58 14.69 -2.18
C ASN A 6 -5.68 14.59 -3.25
N GLU A 7 -6.54 13.59 -3.15
CA GLU A 7 -7.59 13.30 -4.10
C GLU A 7 -8.97 13.49 -3.45
N THR A 8 -9.96 13.84 -4.25
CA THR A 8 -11.36 13.67 -3.81
C THR A 8 -11.78 12.24 -4.10
N VAL A 9 -11.99 11.43 -3.07
CA VAL A 9 -12.44 10.04 -3.23
C VAL A 9 -13.86 10.02 -3.81
N SER A 10 -14.03 9.28 -4.91
CA SER A 10 -15.32 9.08 -5.57
C SER A 10 -16.26 8.28 -4.69
N GLY A 11 -17.55 8.64 -4.68
CA GLY A 11 -18.59 7.83 -4.01
C GLY A 11 -18.74 6.42 -4.60
N SER A 12 -18.18 6.15 -5.77
CA SER A 12 -18.12 4.81 -6.36
C SER A 12 -16.99 3.94 -5.77
N GLY A 13 -16.08 4.51 -4.99
CA GLY A 13 -14.99 3.81 -4.30
C GLY A 13 -13.65 3.79 -5.05
N VAL A 14 -12.65 3.21 -4.39
CA VAL A 14 -11.28 3.01 -4.91
C VAL A 14 -11.08 1.53 -5.25
N TYR A 15 -10.45 1.26 -6.38
CA TYR A 15 -10.20 -0.10 -6.86
C TYR A 15 -8.76 -0.25 -7.35
N VAL A 16 -8.31 -1.50 -7.43
CA VAL A 16 -7.10 -1.88 -8.17
C VAL A 16 -7.47 -2.81 -9.33
N ALA A 17 -6.85 -2.59 -10.49
CA ALA A 17 -7.02 -3.44 -11.66
C ALA A 17 -5.65 -3.76 -12.25
N GLY A 18 -5.50 -4.96 -12.79
CA GLY A 18 -4.21 -5.38 -13.33
C GLY A 18 -4.27 -6.67 -14.12
N SER A 19 -3.10 -7.17 -14.52
CA SER A 19 -2.99 -8.42 -15.27
C SER A 19 -3.58 -9.62 -14.50
N PHE A 20 -3.61 -9.56 -13.16
CA PHE A 20 -4.18 -10.59 -12.28
C PHE A 20 -5.72 -10.68 -12.32
N ASN A 21 -6.43 -9.65 -12.80
CA ASN A 21 -7.89 -9.66 -12.90
C ASN A 21 -8.40 -9.30 -14.31
N GLY A 22 -7.53 -9.37 -15.32
CA GLY A 22 -7.87 -9.01 -16.69
C GLY A 22 -8.20 -7.53 -16.87
N TRP A 23 -7.58 -6.64 -16.10
CA TRP A 23 -7.82 -5.19 -16.12
C TRP A 23 -9.28 -4.79 -15.81
N SER A 24 -9.96 -5.56 -14.96
CA SER A 24 -11.33 -5.23 -14.55
C SER A 24 -11.35 -4.13 -13.49
N SER A 25 -12.12 -3.07 -13.73
CA SER A 25 -12.17 -1.88 -12.90
C SER A 25 -13.00 -1.98 -11.62
N ASN A 26 -13.66 -3.13 -11.38
CA ASN A 26 -14.66 -3.26 -10.31
C ASN A 26 -14.59 -4.59 -9.53
N ILE A 27 -13.52 -5.38 -9.71
CA ILE A 27 -13.39 -6.69 -9.05
C ILE A 27 -12.66 -6.59 -7.70
N ASN A 28 -11.67 -5.71 -7.59
CA ASN A 28 -10.84 -5.60 -6.39
C ASN A 28 -11.02 -4.22 -5.74
N PRO A 29 -12.11 -4.02 -4.95
CA PRO A 29 -12.29 -2.80 -4.18
C PRO A 29 -11.21 -2.70 -3.10
N MET A 30 -10.83 -1.47 -2.79
CA MET A 30 -9.91 -1.13 -1.71
C MET A 30 -10.68 -0.41 -0.61
N SER A 31 -10.22 -0.53 0.64
CA SER A 31 -10.85 0.05 1.82
C SER A 31 -9.87 0.89 2.63
N ASP A 32 -10.40 1.91 3.30
CA ASP A 32 -9.71 2.74 4.29
C ASP A 32 -10.46 2.55 5.61
N VAL A 33 -10.04 1.54 6.38
CA VAL A 33 -10.78 1.09 7.57
C VAL A 33 -10.40 1.89 8.82
N ASP A 34 -9.17 2.38 8.86
CA ASP A 34 -8.61 3.18 9.96
C ASP A 34 -8.79 4.70 9.75
N GLY A 35 -9.20 5.14 8.56
CA GLY A 35 -9.55 6.52 8.26
C GLY A 35 -8.33 7.41 8.03
N ASP A 36 -7.18 6.84 7.68
CA ASP A 36 -5.95 7.57 7.43
C ASP A 36 -5.80 8.04 5.97
N GLN A 37 -6.79 7.76 5.13
CA GLN A 37 -6.84 8.03 3.68
C GLN A 37 -5.89 7.17 2.82
N VAL A 38 -5.31 6.12 3.40
CA VAL A 38 -4.59 5.08 2.68
C VAL A 38 -5.53 3.91 2.42
N TYR A 39 -5.84 3.70 1.15
CA TYR A 39 -6.69 2.60 0.74
C TYR A 39 -5.85 1.33 0.52
N GLU A 40 -6.36 0.22 1.03
CA GLU A 40 -5.68 -1.07 1.01
C GLU A 40 -6.58 -2.23 0.56
N VAL A 41 -5.93 -3.30 0.07
CA VAL A 41 -6.57 -4.56 -0.29
C VAL A 41 -5.54 -5.69 -0.17
N THR A 42 -5.98 -6.86 0.26
CA THR A 42 -5.17 -8.09 0.24
C THR A 42 -5.52 -8.92 -1.01
N LEU A 43 -4.51 -9.27 -1.81
CA LEU A 43 -4.67 -10.09 -3.01
C LEU A 43 -3.89 -11.41 -2.86
N ASN A 44 -4.52 -12.52 -3.26
CA ASN A 44 -3.86 -13.81 -3.39
C ASN A 44 -3.32 -13.96 -4.81
N LEU A 45 -2.02 -13.72 -5.00
CA LEU A 45 -1.34 -13.77 -6.29
C LEU A 45 -0.42 -14.99 -6.36
N SER A 46 -0.12 -15.44 -7.59
CA SER A 46 0.86 -16.50 -7.79
C SER A 46 2.23 -16.01 -7.36
N THR A 47 2.92 -16.81 -6.54
CA THR A 47 4.28 -16.52 -6.08
C THR A 47 5.27 -16.47 -7.24
N ASN A 48 6.39 -15.78 -7.05
CA ASN A 48 7.49 -15.67 -8.01
C ASN A 48 7.05 -15.15 -9.39
N SER A 49 6.13 -14.20 -9.41
CA SER A 49 5.51 -13.66 -10.62
C SER A 49 5.50 -12.14 -10.63
N GLY A 50 5.45 -11.56 -11.83
CA GLY A 50 5.32 -10.11 -12.04
C GLY A 50 3.93 -9.72 -12.53
N TYR A 51 3.40 -8.62 -12.00
CA TYR A 51 2.08 -8.11 -12.34
C TYR A 51 2.13 -6.63 -12.71
N GLU A 52 1.38 -6.28 -13.75
CA GLU A 52 1.07 -4.89 -14.06
C GLU A 52 -0.26 -4.52 -13.42
N PHE A 53 -0.37 -3.30 -12.91
CA PHE A 53 -1.61 -2.82 -12.32
C PHE A 53 -1.74 -1.30 -12.36
N LYS A 54 -2.95 -0.83 -12.06
CA LYS A 54 -3.31 0.57 -11.85
C LYS A 54 -4.35 0.69 -10.73
N PHE A 55 -4.29 1.80 -10.01
CA PHE A 55 -5.36 2.25 -9.13
C PHE A 55 -6.44 3.01 -9.91
N ILE A 56 -7.65 2.97 -9.39
CA ILE A 56 -8.85 3.56 -9.98
C ILE A 56 -9.63 4.26 -8.86
N ASN A 57 -10.01 5.51 -9.09
CA ASN A 57 -10.89 6.27 -8.21
C ASN A 57 -12.24 6.52 -8.94
N GLY A 58 -13.25 5.73 -8.61
CA GLY A 58 -14.52 5.68 -9.34
C GLY A 58 -14.34 5.21 -10.79
N SER A 59 -14.49 6.11 -11.75
CA SER A 59 -14.21 5.85 -13.19
C SER A 59 -12.84 6.35 -13.64
N SER A 60 -12.11 7.03 -12.77
CA SER A 60 -10.82 7.66 -13.09
C SER A 60 -9.69 6.68 -12.87
N TRP A 61 -9.11 6.19 -13.97
CA TRP A 61 -7.87 5.44 -13.94
C TRP A 61 -6.70 6.36 -13.64
N GLU A 62 -5.76 5.91 -12.80
CA GLU A 62 -4.54 6.67 -12.61
C GLU A 62 -3.73 6.76 -13.92
N ASN A 63 -3.13 7.93 -14.14
CA ASN A 63 -2.38 8.27 -15.34
C ASN A 63 -1.12 9.05 -14.95
N ASN A 64 -0.23 9.28 -15.93
CA ASN A 64 1.01 10.05 -15.76
C ASN A 64 2.02 9.45 -14.76
N LEU A 65 1.98 8.14 -14.54
CA LEU A 65 2.97 7.44 -13.75
C LEU A 65 4.37 7.65 -14.35
N SER A 66 5.26 8.25 -13.58
CA SER A 66 6.66 8.46 -13.95
C SER A 66 7.54 8.17 -12.73
N GLY A 67 8.63 7.45 -12.95
CA GLY A 67 9.55 7.04 -11.88
C GLY A 67 9.66 5.52 -11.72
N SER A 68 10.20 5.10 -10.58
CA SER A 68 10.62 3.71 -10.33
C SER A 68 9.49 2.69 -10.26
N CYS A 69 8.26 3.12 -9.96
CA CYS A 69 7.10 2.25 -9.92
C CYS A 69 6.48 2.00 -11.31
N ALA A 70 6.82 2.83 -12.30
CA ALA A 70 6.22 2.82 -13.63
C ALA A 70 7.00 1.90 -14.58
N ASN A 71 6.28 1.10 -15.35
CA ASN A 71 6.80 0.32 -16.46
C ASN A 71 5.98 0.62 -17.71
N ASN A 72 6.58 0.54 -18.91
CA ASN A 72 5.91 0.86 -20.18
C ASN A 72 5.48 -0.38 -20.96
N PHE A 73 5.32 -1.53 -20.30
CA PHE A 73 4.82 -2.71 -20.99
C PHE A 73 3.31 -2.55 -21.28
N GLY A 74 2.79 -3.25 -22.30
CA GLY A 74 1.34 -3.33 -22.53
C GLY A 74 0.58 -2.06 -22.96
N GLY A 75 1.24 -0.92 -23.22
CA GLY A 75 0.59 0.26 -23.84
C GLY A 75 0.55 1.55 -23.01
N GLY A 76 1.36 1.69 -21.96
CA GLY A 76 1.52 2.95 -21.24
C GLY A 76 2.21 2.73 -19.90
N PRO A 77 2.43 3.79 -19.09
CA PRO A 77 3.03 3.59 -17.79
C PRO A 77 1.99 2.93 -16.86
N ASN A 78 2.23 1.66 -16.55
CA ASN A 78 1.54 0.86 -15.54
C ASN A 78 2.43 0.74 -14.30
N ARG A 79 1.83 0.44 -13.14
CA ARG A 79 2.62 0.05 -11.97
C ARG A 79 3.13 -1.38 -12.14
N TRP A 80 4.35 -1.67 -11.68
CA TRP A 80 4.90 -3.02 -11.63
C TRP A 80 4.95 -3.56 -10.20
N LEU A 81 4.50 -4.80 -10.01
CA LEU A 81 4.59 -5.55 -8.76
C LEU A 81 5.35 -6.85 -8.99
N SER A 82 6.40 -7.10 -8.22
CA SER A 82 7.07 -8.40 -8.16
C SER A 82 6.60 -9.14 -6.91
N VAL A 83 6.00 -10.31 -7.08
CA VAL A 83 5.52 -11.16 -5.98
C VAL A 83 6.55 -12.23 -5.69
N GLY A 84 7.04 -12.29 -4.45
CA GLY A 84 7.97 -13.31 -3.98
C GLY A 84 7.30 -14.62 -3.55
N SER A 85 7.98 -15.36 -2.67
CA SER A 85 7.48 -16.62 -2.08
C SER A 85 6.75 -16.43 -0.74
N ASN A 86 6.84 -15.23 -0.15
CA ASN A 86 6.28 -14.90 1.16
C ASN A 86 5.22 -13.80 1.01
N ASN A 87 4.39 -13.65 2.05
CA ASN A 87 3.49 -12.50 2.15
C ASN A 87 4.31 -11.20 2.13
N GLN A 88 3.81 -10.22 1.38
CA GLN A 88 4.47 -8.93 1.20
C GLN A 88 3.46 -7.81 1.38
N VAL A 89 3.92 -6.71 1.98
CA VAL A 89 3.16 -5.47 2.14
C VAL A 89 3.80 -4.45 1.21
N GLU A 90 3.03 -3.98 0.22
CA GLU A 90 3.49 -2.97 -0.73
C GLU A 90 3.31 -1.57 -0.14
N PRO A 91 4.28 -0.66 -0.29
CA PRO A 91 4.18 0.68 0.26
C PRO A 91 2.95 1.44 -0.25
N ALA A 92 2.57 2.48 0.47
CA ALA A 92 1.54 3.41 0.04
C ALA A 92 2.13 4.37 -1.01
N TYR A 93 1.58 4.34 -2.22
CA TYR A 93 1.93 5.29 -3.26
C TYR A 93 0.85 6.34 -3.39
N GLN A 94 1.24 7.59 -3.64
CA GLN A 94 0.28 8.63 -4.04
C GLN A 94 -0.45 8.21 -5.33
N PHE A 95 -1.76 8.45 -5.38
CA PHE A 95 -2.55 8.20 -6.58
C PHE A 95 -1.94 8.91 -7.81
N GLY A 96 -1.74 8.19 -8.92
CA GLY A 96 -1.14 8.77 -10.14
C GLY A 96 0.35 9.13 -10.05
N SER A 97 1.06 8.74 -8.97
CA SER A 97 2.48 9.03 -8.79
C SER A 97 3.28 7.84 -8.25
N CYS A 98 4.58 7.82 -8.52
CA CYS A 98 5.53 6.88 -7.93
C CYS A 98 6.10 7.36 -6.58
N ASN A 99 5.63 8.50 -6.07
CA ASN A 99 6.00 8.96 -4.74
C ASN A 99 5.42 8.01 -3.69
N VAL A 100 6.31 7.47 -2.87
CA VAL A 100 5.95 6.68 -1.69
C VAL A 100 5.65 7.62 -0.54
N VAL A 101 4.57 7.36 0.18
CA VAL A 101 4.30 7.99 1.47
C VAL A 101 5.00 7.19 2.55
N VAL A 102 5.74 7.91 3.39
CA VAL A 102 6.47 7.35 4.50
C VAL A 102 5.73 7.68 5.79
N PHE A 103 5.33 6.62 6.50
CA PHE A 103 4.73 6.75 7.82
C PHE A 103 5.75 6.39 8.88
N TYR A 104 5.94 7.30 9.82
CA TYR A 104 6.83 7.11 10.97
C TYR A 104 6.03 6.53 12.14
N GLY A 105 6.59 5.52 12.79
CA GLY A 105 6.01 4.89 13.96
C GLY A 105 6.74 3.58 14.28
N CYS A 106 6.36 2.93 15.39
CA CYS A 106 6.99 1.66 15.73
C CYS A 106 6.66 0.57 14.70
N THR A 107 7.70 -0.04 14.09
CA THR A 107 7.56 -1.10 13.10
C THR A 107 7.70 -2.51 13.67
N ASP A 108 8.02 -2.65 14.97
CA ASP A 108 8.16 -3.95 15.62
C ASP A 108 6.79 -4.49 16.08
N PRO A 109 6.29 -5.61 15.51
CA PRO A 109 5.00 -6.20 15.90
C PRO A 109 4.96 -6.74 17.33
N LEU A 110 6.10 -6.80 18.03
CA LEU A 110 6.21 -7.19 19.44
C LEU A 110 6.12 -5.99 20.40
N ALA A 111 6.16 -4.76 19.90
CA ALA A 111 6.02 -3.57 20.73
C ALA A 111 4.55 -3.29 21.07
N ASN A 112 4.31 -2.72 22.25
CA ASN A 112 2.97 -2.35 22.74
C ASN A 112 2.29 -1.29 21.87
N ASN A 113 3.08 -0.47 21.17
CA ASN A 113 2.63 0.60 20.29
C ASN A 113 3.00 0.32 18.83
N TYR A 114 3.07 -0.96 18.43
CA TYR A 114 3.21 -1.34 17.03
C TYR A 114 2.19 -0.61 16.16
N ASN A 115 2.67 0.05 15.11
CA ASN A 115 1.85 0.70 14.10
C ASN A 115 2.00 -0.05 12.78
N SER A 116 0.94 -0.73 12.35
CA SER A 116 0.91 -1.48 11.08
C SER A 116 1.11 -0.61 9.85
N ASN A 117 0.83 0.68 9.95
CA ASN A 117 0.95 1.62 8.83
C ASN A 117 2.35 2.22 8.77
N ALA A 118 3.16 2.10 9.84
CA ALA A 118 4.52 2.63 9.87
C ALA A 118 5.42 1.87 8.88
N THR A 119 5.98 2.61 7.92
CA THR A 119 6.99 2.09 6.97
C THR A 119 8.41 2.34 7.46
N ASN A 120 8.57 3.22 8.46
CA ASN A 120 9.85 3.64 9.00
C ASN A 120 9.78 3.72 10.52
N ASP A 121 10.68 3.01 11.20
CA ASP A 121 10.81 3.09 12.65
C ASP A 121 11.24 4.51 13.06
N ASP A 122 10.46 5.14 13.94
CA ASP A 122 10.76 6.44 14.52
C ASP A 122 11.46 6.34 15.88
N GLY A 123 11.76 5.11 16.32
CA GLY A 123 12.37 4.82 17.62
C GLY A 123 11.38 4.93 18.78
N SER A 124 10.07 5.02 18.51
CA SER A 124 9.04 5.12 19.55
C SER A 124 8.64 3.76 20.15
N CYS A 125 9.15 2.63 19.64
CA CYS A 125 8.75 1.29 20.09
C CYS A 125 8.83 1.12 21.61
N ASP A 126 7.67 0.85 22.21
CA ASP A 126 7.47 0.67 23.65
C ASP A 126 7.38 -0.82 23.97
N TYR A 127 8.32 -1.31 24.79
CA TYR A 127 8.37 -2.68 25.29
C TYR A 127 8.07 -2.78 26.78
N THR A 128 7.46 -1.76 27.37
CA THR A 128 7.15 -1.76 28.81
C THR A 128 6.22 -2.93 29.15
N VAL A 129 6.74 -3.88 29.94
CA VAL A 129 5.94 -4.95 30.53
C VAL A 129 5.31 -4.40 31.81
N PHE A 130 3.98 -4.24 31.83
CA PHE A 130 3.26 -3.85 33.04
C PHE A 130 3.56 -4.86 34.17
N GLY A 131 4.43 -4.46 35.13
CA GLY A 131 4.75 -5.24 36.32
C GLY A 131 6.24 -5.55 36.56
N CYS A 132 7.14 -5.34 35.60
CA CYS A 132 8.58 -5.47 35.83
C CYS A 132 9.29 -4.14 35.57
N ARG A 133 9.93 -3.59 36.61
CA ARG A 133 10.84 -2.44 36.49
C ARG A 133 12.04 -2.87 35.63
N SER A 134 12.11 -2.41 34.39
CA SER A 134 13.26 -2.64 33.53
C SER A 134 14.52 -2.04 34.14
N VAL A 135 15.60 -2.82 34.19
CA VAL A 135 16.96 -2.28 34.32
C VAL A 135 17.37 -1.82 32.92
N SER A 136 17.63 -0.53 32.79
CA SER A 136 18.15 0.11 31.58
C SER A 136 19.44 -0.56 31.10
N LYS A 137 19.54 -0.82 29.79
CA LYS A 137 20.83 -0.97 29.11
C LYS A 137 21.39 0.41 28.75
#